data_AF-A0A961TQ14-F1
#
_entry.id   AF-A0A961TQ14-F1
#
_cell.length_a   1.000
_cell.length_b   1.000
_cell.length_c   1.000
_cell.angle_alpha   90.00
_cell.angle_beta   90.00
_cell.angle_gamma   90.00
#
_symmetry.space_group_name_H-M   'P 1'
#
loop_
_entity.id
_entity.type
_entity.pdbx_description
1 polymer ?
#
loop_
_entity_poly.entity_id
_entity_poly.type
_entity_poly.pdbx_seq_one_letter_code
_entity_poly.pdbx_strand_id
1 'polypeptide(L)' 'MKFTKLRLLGFKSFVEPVEFLIEDGLTGVVGPNGCGKS' A
#
# COMPACT_ATOMS: atom_id res chain seq x y z
N MET A 1 2.46 -17.82 5.89
CA MET A 1 1.46 -16.73 5.78
C MET A 1 1.82 -15.93 4.54
N LYS A 2 0.90 -15.78 3.56
CA LYS A 2 1.09 -14.96 2.35
C LYS A 2 0.07 -13.82 2.39
N PHE A 3 0.51 -12.58 2.22
CA PHE A 3 -0.38 -11.44 2.09
C PHE A 3 -0.84 -11.33 0.64
N THR A 4 -2.15 -11.22 0.42
CA THR A 4 -2.74 -11.10 -0.93
C THR A 4 -3.35 -9.72 -1.17
N LYS A 5 -3.59 -8.95 -0.11
CA LYS A 5 -4.29 -7.67 -0.17
C LYS A 5 -4.00 -6.82 1.06
N LEU A 6 -3.90 -5.51 0.86
CA LEU A 6 -3.80 -4.49 1.91
C LEU A 6 -4.88 -3.43 1.68
N ARG A 7 -5.65 -3.11 2.73
CA ARG A 7 -6.65 -2.04 2.71
C ARG A 7 -6.28 -1.00 3.77
N LEU A 8 -6.22 0.26 3.37
CA LEU A 8 -5.90 1.39 4.24
C LEU A 8 -7.03 2.41 4.20
N LEU A 9 -7.40 2.93 5.36
CA LEU A 9 -8.35 4.02 5.51
C LEU A 9 -8.02 4.79 6.80
N GLY A 10 -7.83 6.10 6.71
CA GLY A 10 -7.52 6.96 7.85
C GLY A 10 -6.15 6.70 8.50
N PHE A 11 -5.23 6.00 7.82
CA PHE A 11 -3.92 5.68 8.37
C PHE A 11 -2.82 6.57 7.80
N LYS A 12 -2.10 7.30 8.66
CA LYS A 12 -1.07 8.27 8.26
C LYS A 12 -1.59 9.20 7.16
N SER A 13 -0.96 9.17 5.98
CA SER A 13 -1.29 10.00 4.82
C SER A 13 -2.46 9.44 3.98
N PHE A 14 -2.98 8.24 4.29
CA PHE A 14 -4.07 7.60 3.55
C PHE A 14 -5.43 7.99 4.15
N VAL A 15 -5.88 9.21 3.88
CA VAL A 15 -7.18 9.73 4.36
C VAL A 15 -8.34 9.02 3.67
N GLU A 16 -8.24 8.82 2.36
CA GLU A 16 -9.21 8.11 1.54
C GLU A 16 -8.95 6.59 1.53
N PRO A 17 -9.98 5.77 1.28
CA PRO A 17 -9.81 4.32 1.21
C PRO A 17 -8.92 3.94 0.02
N VAL A 18 -7.87 3.16 0.30
CA VAL A 18 -6.95 2.62 -0.71
C VAL A 18 -6.82 1.11 -0.54
N GLU A 19 -6.75 0.42 -1.68
CA GLU A 19 -6.59 -1.02 -1.75
C GLU A 19 -5.39 -1.37 -2.63
N PHE A 20 -4.50 -2.21 -2.11
CA PHE A 20 -3.37 -2.77 -2.84
C PHE A 20 -3.54 -4.27 -2.97
N LEU A 21 -3.48 -4.78 -4.20
CA LEU A 21 -3.41 -6.20 -4.47
C LEU A 21 -1.93 -6.63 -4.46
N ILE A 22 -1.64 -7.74 -3.80
CA ILE A 22 -0.30 -8.31 -3.71
C ILE A 22 -0.36 -9.62 -4.50
N GLU A 23 0.25 -9.60 -5.67
CA GLU A 23 0.36 -10.76 -6.55
C GLU A 23 1.55 -11.65 -6.15
N ASP A 24 1.62 -12.85 -6.72
CA ASP A 24 2.75 -13.74 -6.49
C ASP A 24 4.06 -13.12 -7.01
N GLY A 25 5.15 -13.32 -6.27
CA GLY A 25 6.47 -12.79 -6.60
C GLY A 25 6.85 -11.58 -5.75
N LEU A 26 7.35 -10.52 -6.40
CA LEU A 26 7.88 -9.31 -5.77
C LEU A 26 7.01 -8.09 -6.09
N THR A 27 6.39 -7.49 -5.07
CA THR A 27 5.69 -6.21 -5.18
C THR A 27 6.56 -5.07 -4.66
N GLY A 28 6.89 -4.10 -5.52
CA GLY A 28 7.61 -2.89 -5.14
C GLY A 28 6.68 -1.69 -4.96
N VAL A 29 6.86 -0.94 -3.87
CA VAL A 29 6.13 0.32 -3.62
C VAL A 29 7.06 1.50 -3.95
N VAL A 30 6.69 2.31 -4.96
CA VAL A 30 7.51 3.42 -5.45
C VAL A 30 6.71 4.72 -5.56
N GLY A 31 7.40 5.85 -5.49
CA GLY A 31 6.80 7.17 -5.63
C GLY A 31 7.73 8.28 -5.11
N PRO A 32 7.37 9.56 -5.31
CA PRO A 32 8.13 10.70 -4.81
C PRO A 32 8.38 10.68 -3.29
N ASN A 33 9.26 11.54 -2.81
CA ASN A 33 9.45 11.69 -1.36
C ASN A 33 8.24 12.39 -0.73
N GLY A 34 7.80 11.89 0.42
CA GLY A 34 6.62 12.38 1.13
C GLY A 34 5.27 11.86 0.64
N CYS A 35 5.21 11.04 -0.42
CA CYS A 35 3.94 10.56 -0.99
C CYS A 35 3.23 9.44 -0.19
N GLY A 36 3.74 9.07 0.99
CA GLY A 36 3.13 8.02 1.83
C GLY A 36 3.60 6.59 1.54
N LYS A 37 4.68 6.39 0.78
CA LYS A 37 5.27 5.06 0.50
C LYS A 37 5.93 4.35 1.71
N SER A 38 5.80 4.86 2.94
CA SER A 38 6.50 4.38 4.15
C SER A 38 5.64 4.43 5.41
#